data_AF-A0A0L6V0S8-F1
#
_entry.id   AF-A0A0L6V0S8-F1
#
_cell.length_a   1.000
_cell.length_b   1.000
_cell.length_c   1.000
_cell.angle_alpha   90.00
_cell.angle_beta   90.00
_cell.angle_gamma   90.00
#
_symmetry.space_group_name_H-M   'P 1'
#
loop_
_entity.id
_entity.type
_entity.pdbx_description
1 polymer ?
#
loop_
_entity_poly.entity_id
_entity_poly.type
_entity_poly.pdbx_seq_one_letter_code
_entity_poly.pdbx_strand_id
1 'polypeptide(L)'
;MTPDACVSIFQTEALNFDNSNTVVQISSASKQNIKSKIEQSIFAPRVATRTLTSEIQQYLTEATEDQSVDILKYCSRENTFPSLAEMARCFLAIPATSAASKQVFSKSKAIIGPQRASLDSTSIEQLLCLKEWACVFRNRAPPNSQELVEIIN
;
A
#
# COMPACT_ATOMS: atom_id res chain seq x y z
N MET A 1 -7.73 -25.71 6.68
CA MET A 1 -6.74 -24.73 7.16
C MET A 1 -7.16 -24.36 8.58
N THR A 2 -6.34 -24.62 9.59
CA THR A 2 -6.66 -24.28 10.98
C THR A 2 -6.31 -22.80 11.24
N PRO A 3 -6.98 -22.12 12.19
CA PRO A 3 -6.70 -20.72 12.51
C PRO A 3 -5.22 -20.45 12.81
N ASP A 4 -4.57 -21.36 13.56
CA ASP A 4 -3.15 -21.25 13.90
C ASP A 4 -2.23 -21.35 12.67
N ALA A 5 -2.60 -22.15 11.67
CA ALA A 5 -1.87 -22.26 10.42
C ALA A 5 -1.99 -20.98 9.58
N CYS A 6 -3.13 -20.29 9.63
CA CYS A 6 -3.29 -19.00 8.95
C CYS A 6 -2.38 -17.94 9.57
N VAL A 7 -2.32 -17.88 10.91
CA VAL A 7 -1.49 -16.92 11.64
C VAL A 7 0.00 -17.16 11.37
N SER A 8 0.45 -18.41 11.33
CA SER A 8 1.86 -18.73 11.04
C SER A 8 2.25 -18.37 9.60
N ILE A 9 1.40 -18.63 8.61
CA ILE A 9 1.61 -18.20 7.23
C ILE A 9 1.71 -16.67 7.17
N PHE A 10 0.77 -15.97 7.80
CA PHE A 10 0.78 -14.50 7.83
C PHE A 10 2.05 -13.94 8.45
N GLN A 11 2.49 -14.49 9.59
CA GLN A 11 3.74 -14.08 10.25
C GLN A 11 4.97 -14.36 9.36
N THR A 12 4.97 -15.48 8.63
CA THR A 12 6.07 -15.84 7.71
C THR A 12 6.14 -14.85 6.54
N GLU A 13 5.01 -14.52 5.93
CA GLU A 13 4.93 -13.53 4.85
C GLU A 13 5.32 -12.13 5.33
N ALA A 14 4.93 -11.76 6.56
CA ALA A 14 5.36 -10.50 7.16
C ALA A 14 6.88 -10.41 7.32
N LEU A 15 7.55 -11.49 7.74
CA LEU A 15 9.02 -11.52 7.82
C LEU A 15 9.68 -11.33 6.45
N ASN A 16 9.08 -11.86 5.39
CA ASN A 16 9.58 -11.67 4.02
C ASN A 16 9.38 -10.23 3.52
N PHE A 17 8.35 -9.54 4.02
CA PHE A 17 8.04 -8.14 3.69
C PHE A 17 9.01 -7.15 4.35
N ASP A 18 9.58 -7.49 5.50
CA ASP A 18 10.44 -6.62 6.34
C ASP A 18 11.85 -6.34 5.76
N ASN A 19 12.06 -6.46 4.44
CA ASN A 19 13.31 -6.11 3.76
C ASN A 19 13.58 -4.58 3.68
N SER A 20 12.87 -3.79 4.49
CA SER A 20 13.11 -2.36 4.65
C SER A 20 14.28 -2.13 5.59
N ASN A 21 15.35 -1.51 5.08
CA ASN A 21 16.50 -1.02 5.83
C ASN A 21 16.13 -0.34 7.16
N THR A 22 16.09 -1.07 8.28
CA THR A 22 16.20 -0.49 9.62
C THR A 22 17.66 -0.20 9.92
N VAL A 23 18.24 0.79 9.24
CA VAL A 23 19.46 1.44 9.73
C VAL A 23 19.14 2.90 10.01
N VAL A 24 18.81 3.17 11.27
CA VAL A 24 19.34 4.36 11.95
C VAL A 24 19.81 3.91 13.33
N GLN A 25 21.02 3.35 13.38
CA GLN A 25 21.81 3.40 14.59
C GLN A 25 22.39 4.82 14.69
N ILE A 26 21.98 5.57 15.71
CA ILE A 26 22.86 6.57 16.31
C ILE A 26 23.17 6.07 17.71
N SER A 27 24.15 5.17 17.79
CA SER A 27 24.83 4.87 19.03
C SER A 27 25.71 6.07 19.40
N SER A 28 25.31 6.84 20.40
CA SER A 28 26.25 7.68 21.14
C SER A 28 26.22 7.27 22.61
N ALA A 29 27.20 6.45 22.98
CA ALA A 29 27.49 6.15 24.37
C ALA A 29 27.93 7.45 25.08
N SER A 30 27.12 7.95 26.03
CA SER A 30 27.61 8.88 27.05
C SER A 30 26.83 8.72 28.35
N LYS A 31 27.53 8.86 29.47
CA LYS A 31 27.01 8.69 30.85
C LYS A 31 25.88 9.70 31.11
N GLN A 32 24.64 9.25 31.26
CA GLN A 32 23.47 10.13 31.46
C GLN A 32 23.08 10.24 32.95
N ASN A 33 22.86 11.48 33.40
CA ASN A 33 22.39 11.88 34.73
C ASN A 33 20.91 11.48 34.93
N ILE A 34 20.50 11.08 36.14
CA ILE A 34 19.14 10.58 36.45
C ILE A 34 18.04 11.55 35.97
N LYS A 35 18.27 12.87 36.02
CA LYS A 35 17.33 13.88 35.52
C LYS A 35 17.10 13.77 34.01
N SER A 36 18.16 13.58 33.22
CA SER A 36 18.02 13.42 31.76
C SER A 36 17.35 12.09 31.40
N LYS A 37 17.42 11.08 32.26
CA LYS A 37 16.74 9.80 32.05
C LYS A 37 15.22 9.87 32.25
N ILE A 38 14.75 10.67 33.21
CA ILE A 38 13.31 10.91 33.43
C ILE A 38 12.75 11.80 32.31
N GLU A 39 13.47 12.86 31.93
CA GLU A 39 13.02 13.71 30.83
C GLU A 39 13.00 12.95 29.50
N GLN A 40 13.95 12.06 29.25
CA GLN A 40 13.91 11.16 28.09
C GLN A 40 12.78 10.12 28.19
N SER A 41 12.44 9.58 29.36
CA SER A 41 11.34 8.59 29.43
C SER A 41 9.96 9.21 29.26
N ILE A 42 9.78 10.48 29.66
CA ILE A 42 8.50 11.20 29.57
C ILE A 42 8.36 11.93 28.23
N PHE A 43 9.42 12.56 27.75
CA PHE A 43 9.38 13.49 26.62
C PHE A 43 10.25 13.07 25.44
N ALA A 44 11.01 11.96 25.50
CA ALA A 44 11.60 11.48 24.26
C ALA A 44 10.45 11.23 23.28
N PRO A 45 10.62 11.64 22.00
CA PRO A 45 9.79 11.07 20.96
C PRO A 45 9.88 9.58 21.18
N ARG A 46 8.73 8.91 21.37
CA ARG A 46 8.70 7.46 21.26
C ARG A 46 9.06 7.17 19.81
N VAL A 47 10.36 7.16 19.52
CA VAL A 47 10.94 6.40 18.42
C VAL A 47 10.78 4.96 18.87
N ALA A 48 9.52 4.53 18.95
CA ALA A 48 9.23 3.13 18.87
C ALA A 48 9.75 2.78 17.49
N THR A 49 10.91 2.14 17.45
CA THR A 49 11.30 1.28 16.35
C THR A 49 10.20 0.23 16.25
N ARG A 50 9.04 0.63 15.68
CA ARG A 50 7.90 -0.25 15.49
C ARG A 50 8.29 -1.13 14.34
N THR A 51 8.95 -2.23 14.67
CA THR A 51 9.19 -3.29 13.72
C THR A 51 7.85 -3.82 13.26
N LEU A 52 7.75 -4.29 12.02
CA LEU A 52 6.52 -4.87 11.48
C LEU A 52 5.95 -5.95 12.41
N THR A 53 6.82 -6.77 13.01
CA THR A 53 6.44 -7.77 14.01
C THR A 53 5.76 -7.17 15.24
N SER A 54 6.25 -6.04 15.76
CA SER A 54 5.64 -5.35 16.90
C SER A 54 4.27 -4.76 16.57
N GLU A 55 4.10 -4.24 15.34
CA GLU A 55 2.82 -3.73 14.84
C GLU A 55 1.80 -4.85 14.67
N ILE A 56 2.23 -5.99 14.12
CA ILE A 56 1.40 -7.19 13.97
C ILE A 56 0.91 -7.71 15.32
N GLN A 57 1.80 -7.83 16.31
CA GLN A 57 1.41 -8.29 17.64
C GLN A 57 0.39 -7.34 18.28
N GLN A 58 0.60 -6.03 18.13
CA GLN A 58 -0.34 -5.03 18.63
C GLN A 58 -1.70 -5.12 17.91
N TYR A 59 -1.70 -5.25 16.59
CA TYR A 59 -2.91 -5.39 15.77
C TYR A 59 -3.71 -6.65 16.13
N LEU A 60 -3.05 -7.79 16.33
CA LEU A 60 -3.69 -9.04 16.73
C LEU A 60 -4.27 -8.99 18.16
N THR A 61 -3.79 -8.07 19.00
CA THR A 61 -4.27 -7.86 20.38
C THR A 61 -5.40 -6.83 20.46
N GLU A 62 -5.56 -5.98 19.44
CA GLU A 62 -6.61 -4.95 19.40
C GLU A 62 -8.00 -5.60 19.31
N ALA A 63 -9.00 -4.91 19.88
CA ALA A 63 -10.38 -5.39 19.81
C ALA A 63 -10.86 -5.43 18.35
N THR A 64 -11.60 -6.47 18.00
CA THR A 64 -12.17 -6.61 16.66
C THR A 64 -13.19 -5.49 16.41
N GLU A 65 -12.99 -4.74 15.34
CA GLU A 65 -13.93 -3.71 14.89
C GLU A 65 -15.22 -4.33 14.33
N ASP A 66 -16.26 -3.50 14.21
CA ASP A 66 -17.52 -3.90 13.60
C ASP A 66 -17.37 -4.23 12.10
N GLN A 67 -18.19 -5.17 11.62
CA GLN A 67 -18.20 -5.61 10.21
C GLN A 67 -18.66 -4.49 9.25
N SER A 68 -19.28 -3.43 9.78
CA SER A 68 -19.70 -2.26 9.00
C SER A 68 -18.54 -1.35 8.58
N VAL A 69 -17.33 -1.56 9.11
CA VAL A 69 -16.16 -0.73 8.82
C VAL A 69 -15.57 -1.10 7.45
N ASP A 70 -15.31 -0.09 6.63
CA ASP A 70 -14.56 -0.25 5.39
C ASP A 70 -13.12 -0.72 5.69
N ILE A 71 -12.81 -1.95 5.27
CA ILE A 71 -11.51 -2.60 5.47
C ILE A 71 -10.37 -1.76 4.87
N LEU A 72 -10.57 -1.12 3.72
CA LEU A 72 -9.54 -0.30 3.08
C LEU A 72 -9.23 0.93 3.93
N LYS A 73 -10.26 1.56 4.49
CA LYS A 73 -10.10 2.71 5.40
C LYS A 73 -9.46 2.28 6.72
N TYR A 74 -9.83 1.11 7.23
CA TYR A 74 -9.28 0.56 8.47
C TYR A 74 -7.78 0.22 8.34
N CYS A 75 -7.37 -0.41 7.24
CA CYS A 75 -5.98 -0.74 6.97
C CYS A 75 -5.12 0.48 6.59
N SER A 76 -5.73 1.65 6.35
CA SER A 76 -5.02 2.90 6.03
C SER A 76 -4.59 3.71 7.26
N ARG A 77 -4.51 3.08 8.45
CA ARG A 77 -4.06 3.69 9.71
C ARG A 77 -2.53 3.87 9.77
N GLU A 78 -1.96 4.60 8.81
CA GLU A 78 -0.51 4.83 8.67
C GLU A 78 0.09 5.56 9.88
N ASN A 79 -0.70 6.37 10.59
CA ASN A 79 -0.28 7.03 11.84
C ASN A 79 -0.08 6.05 13.01
N THR A 80 -0.74 4.89 12.97
CA THR A 80 -0.73 3.90 14.07
C THR A 80 0.19 2.73 13.73
N PHE A 81 0.15 2.27 12.48
CA PHE A 81 0.91 1.12 11.99
C PHE A 81 1.47 1.39 10.58
N PRO A 82 2.55 2.20 10.45
CA PRO A 82 3.11 2.55 9.15
C PRO A 82 3.53 1.33 8.31
N SER A 83 4.27 0.38 8.91
CA SER A 83 4.80 -0.78 8.18
C SER A 83 3.70 -1.80 7.86
N LEU A 84 2.78 -2.02 8.80
CA LEU A 84 1.63 -2.91 8.60
C LEU A 84 0.66 -2.34 7.56
N ALA A 85 0.42 -1.02 7.55
CA ALA A 85 -0.43 -0.38 6.56
C ALA A 85 0.18 -0.50 5.15
N GLU A 86 1.50 -0.39 5.02
CA GLU A 86 2.19 -0.63 3.75
C GLU A 86 2.00 -2.07 3.27
N MET A 87 2.22 -3.04 4.15
CA MET A 87 1.99 -4.46 3.85
C MET A 87 0.54 -4.73 3.45
N ALA A 88 -0.43 -4.19 4.21
CA ALA A 88 -1.85 -4.35 3.92
C ALA A 88 -2.24 -3.74 2.56
N ARG A 89 -1.71 -2.57 2.20
CA ARG A 89 -1.94 -1.97 0.87
C ARG A 89 -1.46 -2.89 -0.25
N CYS A 90 -0.28 -3.49 -0.11
CA CYS A 90 0.28 -4.40 -1.11
C CYS A 90 -0.61 -5.64 -1.29
N PHE A 91 -1.04 -6.29 -0.21
CA PHE A 91 -1.86 -7.49 -0.29
C PHE A 91 -3.30 -7.21 -0.73
N LEU A 92 -3.91 -6.11 -0.26
CA LEU A 92 -5.29 -5.74 -0.63
C LEU A 92 -5.39 -5.19 -2.06
N ALA A 93 -4.29 -4.72 -2.64
CA ALA A 93 -4.25 -4.29 -4.04
C ALA A 93 -4.33 -5.47 -5.03
N ILE A 94 -4.06 -6.70 -4.57
CA ILE A 94 -4.12 -7.90 -5.43
C ILE A 94 -5.60 -8.23 -5.68
N PRO A 95 -6.07 -8.18 -6.93
CA PRO A 95 -7.46 -8.53 -7.22
C PRO A 95 -7.67 -10.03 -6.95
N ALA A 96 -8.77 -10.36 -6.27
CA ALA A 96 -9.12 -11.76 -5.98
C ALA A 96 -9.38 -12.60 -7.24
N THR A 97 -9.61 -11.96 -8.40
CA THR A 97 -9.88 -12.64 -9.66
C THR A 97 -9.16 -11.99 -10.83
N SER A 98 -8.89 -12.78 -11.87
CA SER A 98 -8.41 -12.29 -13.16
C SER A 98 -9.49 -11.57 -13.99
N ALA A 99 -10.64 -11.21 -13.40
CA ALA A 99 -11.75 -10.59 -14.12
C ALA A 99 -11.35 -9.24 -14.76
N ALA A 100 -10.53 -8.45 -14.07
CA ALA A 100 -10.02 -7.17 -14.59
C ALA A 100 -9.21 -7.36 -15.88
N SER A 101 -8.25 -8.29 -15.89
CA SER A 101 -7.46 -8.57 -17.10
C SER A 101 -8.33 -9.13 -18.22
N LYS A 102 -9.27 -10.05 -17.93
CA LYS A 102 -10.24 -10.57 -18.91
C LYS A 102 -11.11 -9.46 -19.51
N GLN A 103 -11.54 -8.49 -18.72
CA GLN A 103 -12.33 -7.36 -19.21
C GLN A 103 -11.51 -6.49 -20.16
N VAL A 104 -10.24 -6.22 -19.82
CA VAL A 104 -9.32 -5.49 -20.70
C VAL A 104 -9.11 -6.23 -22.02
N PHE A 105 -8.92 -7.56 -22.00
CA PHE A 105 -8.82 -8.38 -23.22
C PHE A 105 -10.11 -8.43 -24.04
N SER A 106 -11.28 -8.45 -23.38
CA SER A 106 -12.56 -8.42 -24.08
C SER A 106 -12.74 -7.09 -24.81
N LYS A 107 -12.42 -5.97 -24.15
CA LYS A 107 -12.45 -4.62 -24.73
C LYS A 107 -11.37 -4.42 -25.78
N SER A 108 -10.19 -5.05 -25.65
CA SER A 108 -9.07 -4.89 -26.60
C SER A 108 -9.42 -5.37 -28.00
N LYS A 109 -10.31 -6.36 -28.15
CA LYS A 109 -10.83 -6.79 -29.46
C LYS A 109 -11.50 -5.66 -30.25
N ALA A 110 -12.13 -4.70 -29.56
CA ALA A 110 -12.72 -3.52 -30.22
C ALA A 110 -11.67 -2.42 -30.50
N ILE A 111 -10.52 -2.45 -29.82
CA ILE A 111 -9.44 -1.46 -29.94
C ILE A 111 -8.49 -1.84 -31.07
N ILE A 112 -8.24 -3.14 -31.25
CA ILE A 112 -7.44 -3.70 -32.34
C ILE A 112 -8.35 -3.79 -33.57
N GLY A 113 -8.58 -2.64 -34.21
CA GLY A 113 -9.28 -2.59 -35.51
C GLY A 113 -8.42 -3.23 -36.62
N PRO A 114 -8.99 -3.49 -37.81
CA PRO A 114 -8.29 -4.13 -38.94
C PRO A 114 -6.98 -3.43 -39.32
N GLN A 115 -6.93 -2.10 -39.21
CA GLN A 115 -5.76 -1.26 -39.50
C GLN A 115 -4.61 -1.45 -38.49
N ARG A 116 -4.91 -1.96 -37.29
CA ARG A 116 -3.96 -2.22 -36.20
C ARG A 116 -3.60 -3.71 -36.11
N ALA A 117 -4.23 -4.59 -36.90
CA ALA A 117 -3.94 -6.02 -36.93
C ALA A 117 -2.56 -6.36 -37.53
N SER A 118 -1.93 -5.40 -38.22
CA SER A 118 -0.55 -5.50 -38.73
C SER A 118 0.52 -5.09 -37.71
N LEU A 119 0.12 -4.63 -36.51
CA LEU A 119 1.08 -4.27 -35.46
C LEU A 119 1.63 -5.51 -34.78
N ASP A 120 2.88 -5.43 -34.33
CA ASP A 120 3.45 -6.47 -33.49
C ASP A 120 2.72 -6.57 -32.14
N SER A 121 2.69 -7.79 -31.61
CA SER A 121 2.10 -8.12 -30.30
C SER A 121 2.57 -7.19 -29.17
N THR A 122 3.86 -6.85 -29.17
CA THR A 122 4.47 -5.92 -28.20
C THR A 122 3.87 -4.52 -28.28
N SER A 123 3.64 -4.02 -29.51
CA SER A 123 3.08 -2.69 -29.74
C SER A 123 1.61 -2.61 -29.32
N ILE A 124 0.87 -3.71 -29.51
CA ILE A 124 -0.53 -3.82 -29.08
C ILE A 124 -0.62 -3.80 -27.56
N GLU A 125 0.25 -4.54 -26.86
CA GLU A 125 0.31 -4.55 -25.39
C GLU A 125 0.59 -3.15 -24.83
N GLN A 126 1.60 -2.47 -25.36
CA GLN A 126 1.96 -1.12 -24.93
C GLN A 126 0.80 -0.13 -25.12
N LEU A 127 0.11 -0.19 -26.27
CA LEU A 127 -1.05 0.65 -26.55
C LEU A 127 -2.21 0.39 -25.59
N LEU A 128 -2.46 -0.88 -25.26
CA LEU A 128 -3.49 -1.29 -24.31
C LEU A 128 -3.18 -0.79 -22.90
N CYS A 129 -1.95 -0.97 -22.43
CA CYS A 129 -1.47 -0.44 -21.15
C CYS A 129 -1.61 1.08 -21.08
N LEU A 130 -1.14 1.80 -22.10
CA LEU A 130 -1.21 3.26 -22.16
C LEU A 130 -2.66 3.76 -22.08
N LYS A 131 -3.58 3.11 -22.80
CA LYS A 131 -4.99 3.48 -22.78
C LYS A 131 -5.64 3.24 -21.42
N GLU A 132 -5.37 2.10 -20.80
CA GLU A 132 -5.95 1.76 -19.49
C GLU A 132 -5.41 2.71 -18.41
N TRP A 133 -4.10 2.95 -18.38
CA TRP A 133 -3.49 3.90 -17.46
C TRP A 133 -4.03 5.32 -17.65
N ALA A 134 -4.13 5.81 -18.90
CA ALA A 134 -4.69 7.13 -19.18
C ALA A 134 -6.16 7.27 -18.75
N CYS A 135 -6.93 6.18 -18.74
CA CYS A 135 -8.28 6.16 -18.18
C CYS A 135 -8.24 6.34 -16.65
N VAL A 136 -7.42 5.54 -15.97
CA VAL A 136 -7.25 5.60 -14.50
C VAL A 136 -6.77 6.99 -14.06
N PHE A 137 -5.78 7.56 -14.74
CA PHE A 137 -5.27 8.90 -14.42
C PHE A 137 -6.31 9.99 -14.64
N ARG A 138 -7.12 9.92 -15.71
CA ARG A 138 -8.21 10.90 -15.95
C ARG A 138 -9.31 10.81 -14.91
N ASN A 139 -9.68 9.60 -14.48
CA ASN A 139 -10.73 9.41 -13.47
C ASN A 139 -10.27 9.76 -12.05
N ARG A 140 -8.95 9.88 -11.81
CA ARG A 140 -8.36 10.27 -10.53
C ARG A 140 -8.16 11.79 -10.42
N ALA A 141 -8.38 12.55 -11.50
CA ALA A 141 -8.29 14.00 -11.45
C ALA A 141 -9.42 14.57 -10.57
N PRO A 142 -9.12 15.48 -9.63
CA PRO A 142 -10.17 16.14 -8.85
C PRO A 142 -11.12 16.90 -9.79
N PRO A 143 -12.43 16.97 -9.47
CA PRO A 143 -13.44 17.63 -10.31
C PRO A 143 -13.23 19.14 -10.53
N ASN A 144 -12.15 19.73 -10.02
CA ASN A 144 -11.88 21.17 -10.09
C ASN A 144 -10.89 21.56 -11.20
N SER A 145 -10.48 20.64 -12.07
CA SER A 145 -9.60 20.96 -13.20
C SER A 145 -10.33 21.61 -14.40
N GLN A 146 -11.65 21.85 -14.32
CA GLN A 146 -12.38 22.60 -15.35
C GLN A 146 -12.12 24.11 -15.31
N GLU A 147 -11.48 24.65 -14.28
CA GLU A 147 -11.20 26.09 -14.16
C GLU A 147 -9.91 26.55 -14.88
N LEU A 148 -9.10 25.62 -15.41
CA LEU A 148 -7.82 25.95 -16.06
C LEU A 148 -7.90 26.19 -17.58
N VAL A 149 -9.11 26.24 -18.14
CA VAL A 149 -9.33 26.61 -19.56
C VAL A 149 -9.72 28.07 -19.78
N GLU A 150 -10.00 28.85 -18.72
CA GLU A 150 -10.34 30.28 -18.84
C GLU A 150 -9.14 31.24 -18.64
N ILE A 151 -7.96 30.76 -18.25
CA ILE A 151 -6.78 31.62 -18.02
C ILE A 151 -5.93 31.82 -19.30
N ILE A 152 -6.25 31.13 -20.40
CA ILE A 152 -5.53 31.24 -21.68
C ILE A 152 -6.47 31.75 -22.79
N ASN A 153 -7.34 32.70 -22.49
CA ASN A 153 -8.08 33.44 -23.52
C ASN A 153 -8.07 34.94 -23.24
#